data_AF-A0A5B9EKH7-F1
#
_entry.id   AF-A0A5B9EKH7-F1
#
_cell.length_a   1.000
_cell.length_b   1.000
_cell.length_c   1.000
_cell.angle_alpha   90.00
_cell.angle_beta   90.00
_cell.angle_gamma   90.00
#
_symmetry.space_group_name_H-M   'P 1'
#
loop_
_entity.id
_entity.type
_entity.pdbx_description
1 polymer ?
#
loop_
_entity_poly.entity_id
_entity_poly.type
_entity_poly.pdbx_seq_one_letter_code
_entity_poly.pdbx_strand_id
1 'polypeptide(L)'
;MEFISQNVFEIVSIFIAAAALVYAALAFSASKQALKITRDSDTTAMRVKVQDGLSNAERSFLLLQEACQTTRRDWENHNRQHLPSLGSSFGRSMFGESDETQHISAIERSGSQVLRELMATVPKPDVLDAPELETFIKKAQSASMQIERLKFGLEGPRPLRL
;
A
#
# COMPACT_ATOMS: atom_id res chain seq x y z
N MET A 1 73.99 -1.98 25.36
CA MET A 1 73.18 -2.23 24.15
C MET A 1 71.68 -1.98 24.37
N GLU A 2 71.24 -1.41 25.50
CA GLU A 2 69.80 -1.24 25.80
C GLU A 2 69.19 0.04 25.22
N PHE A 3 69.98 1.08 24.96
CA PHE A 3 69.47 2.35 24.38
C PHE A 3 69.12 2.26 22.88
N ILE A 4 69.74 1.34 22.13
CA ILE A 4 69.47 1.19 20.69
C ILE A 4 68.17 0.38 20.48
N SER A 5 67.92 -0.63 21.31
CA SER A 5 66.69 -1.44 21.21
C SER A 5 65.44 -0.64 21.58
N GLN A 6 65.53 0.29 22.53
CA GLN A 6 64.41 1.13 22.96
C GLN A 6 63.95 2.11 21.87
N ASN A 7 64.90 2.79 21.21
CA ASN A 7 64.59 3.72 20.12
C ASN A 7 64.08 3.00 18.86
N VAL A 8 64.58 1.80 18.56
CA VAL A 8 64.08 0.99 17.43
C VAL A 8 62.65 0.53 17.68
N PHE A 9 62.32 0.12 18.90
CA PHE A 9 60.96 -0.31 19.25
C PHE A 9 59.96 0.85 19.16
N GLU A 10 60.37 2.06 19.57
CA GLU A 10 59.55 3.26 19.50
C GLU A 10 59.27 3.67 18.04
N ILE A 11 60.29 3.66 17.17
CA ILE A 11 60.16 3.94 15.74
C ILE A 11 59.24 2.92 15.05
N VAL A 12 59.44 1.62 15.32
CA VAL A 12 58.59 0.56 14.78
C VAL A 12 57.14 0.71 15.26
N SER A 13 56.91 1.11 16.51
CA SER A 13 55.57 1.36 17.02
C SER A 13 54.86 2.52 16.31
N ILE A 14 55.60 3.58 15.96
CA ILE A 14 55.07 4.73 15.20
C ILE A 14 54.68 4.30 13.78
N PHE A 15 55.51 3.48 13.12
CA PHE A 15 55.20 2.95 11.79
C PHE A 15 53.96 2.04 11.82
N ILE A 16 53.82 1.18 12.84
CA ILE A 16 52.64 0.33 13.01
C ILE A 16 51.39 1.18 13.27
N ALA A 17 51.49 2.21 14.11
CA ALA A 17 50.38 3.13 14.37
C ALA A 17 49.97 3.92 13.11
N ALA A 18 50.94 4.38 12.32
CA ALA A 18 50.68 5.06 11.04
C ALA A 18 50.02 4.13 10.02
N ALA A 19 50.50 2.89 9.90
CA ALA A 19 49.88 1.87 9.05
C ALA A 19 48.45 1.55 9.50
N ALA A 20 48.20 1.45 10.81
CA ALA A 20 46.87 1.24 11.37
C ALA A 20 45.92 2.41 11.06
N LEU A 21 46.39 3.67 11.14
CA LEU A 21 45.60 4.85 10.79
C LEU A 21 45.23 4.89 9.29
N VAL A 22 46.18 4.54 8.42
CA VAL A 22 45.93 4.47 6.97
C VAL A 22 44.91 3.36 6.66
N TYR A 23 45.06 2.20 7.29
CA TYR A 23 44.12 1.09 7.12
C TYR A 23 42.72 1.44 7.65
N ALA A 24 42.63 2.12 8.79
CA ALA A 24 41.37 2.61 9.34
C ALA A 24 40.71 3.65 8.42
N ALA A 25 41.48 4.57 7.82
CA ALA A 25 40.97 5.55 6.87
C ALA A 25 40.41 4.89 5.59
N LEU A 26 41.12 3.90 5.05
CA LEU A 26 40.66 3.08 3.92
C LEU A 26 39.36 2.33 4.27
N ALA A 27 39.32 1.66 5.42
CA ALA A 27 38.13 0.96 5.89
C ALA A 27 36.92 1.89 6.09
N PHE A 28 37.16 3.12 6.57
CA PHE A 28 36.10 4.13 6.74
C PHE A 28 35.58 4.64 5.39
N SER A 29 36.46 4.80 4.40
CA SER A 29 36.06 5.19 3.04
C SER A 29 35.24 4.11 2.33
N ALA A 30 35.64 2.83 2.48
CA ALA A 30 34.90 1.69 1.94
C ALA A 30 33.54 1.54 2.62
N SER A 31 33.48 1.71 3.95
CA SER A 31 32.23 1.71 4.71
C SER A 31 31.28 2.82 4.24
N LYS A 32 31.79 4.03 3.96
CA LYS A 32 30.97 5.13 3.41
C LYS A 32 30.38 4.80 2.05
N GLN A 33 31.15 4.16 1.17
CA GLN A 33 30.67 3.74 -0.16
C GLN A 33 29.62 2.64 -0.05
N ALA A 34 29.86 1.63 0.81
CA ALA A 34 28.89 0.58 1.09
C ALA A 34 27.57 1.15 1.65
N LEU A 35 27.64 2.09 2.60
CA LEU A 35 26.45 2.76 3.15
C LEU A 35 25.66 3.54 2.10
N LYS A 36 26.34 4.17 1.14
CA LYS A 36 25.67 4.87 0.04
C LYS A 36 24.92 3.89 -0.87
N ILE A 37 25.57 2.78 -1.24
CA ILE A 37 24.96 1.73 -2.06
C ILE A 37 23.79 1.08 -1.33
N THR A 38 23.91 0.82 -0.02
CA THR A 38 22.80 0.28 0.80
C THR A 38 21.63 1.25 0.86
N ARG A 39 21.87 2.55 1.04
CA ARG A 39 20.79 3.56 1.01
C ARG A 39 20.07 3.59 -0.34
N ASP A 40 20.81 3.58 -1.43
CA ASP A 40 20.22 3.59 -2.78
C ASP A 40 19.39 2.31 -2.99
N SER A 41 19.91 1.15 -2.58
CA SER A 41 19.19 -0.13 -2.59
C SER A 41 17.90 -0.09 -1.75
N ASP A 42 17.96 0.43 -0.53
CA ASP A 42 16.80 0.54 0.36
C ASP A 42 15.72 1.44 -0.23
N THR A 43 16.08 2.56 -0.86
CA THR A 43 15.10 3.43 -1.52
C THR A 43 14.43 2.73 -2.70
N THR A 44 15.15 1.93 -3.49
CA THR A 44 14.55 1.15 -4.57
C THR A 44 13.61 0.07 -4.06
N ALA A 45 13.98 -0.64 -3.00
CA ALA A 45 13.13 -1.64 -2.36
C ALA A 45 11.84 -1.00 -1.80
N MET A 46 11.96 0.20 -1.22
CA MET A 46 10.81 0.96 -0.72
C MET A 46 9.88 1.45 -1.83
N ARG A 47 10.42 1.82 -3.01
CA ARG A 47 9.60 2.15 -4.18
C ARG A 47 8.80 0.96 -4.69
N VAL A 48 9.40 -0.23 -4.72
CA VAL A 48 8.68 -1.46 -5.09
C VAL A 48 7.54 -1.72 -4.10
N LYS A 49 7.78 -1.59 -2.79
CA LYS A 49 6.73 -1.74 -1.78
C LYS A 49 5.60 -0.72 -1.91
N VAL A 50 5.89 0.51 -2.35
CA VAL A 50 4.87 1.52 -2.66
C VAL A 50 3.99 1.08 -3.83
N GLN A 51 4.61 0.57 -4.90
CA GLN A 51 3.87 0.05 -6.07
C GLN A 51 3.02 -1.16 -5.69
N ASP A 52 3.58 -2.10 -4.91
CA ASP A 52 2.84 -3.26 -4.40
C ASP A 52 1.65 -2.83 -3.52
N GLY A 53 1.85 -1.83 -2.66
CA GLY A 53 0.79 -1.27 -1.81
C GLY A 53 -0.35 -0.66 -2.62
N LEU A 54 -0.02 0.06 -3.70
CA LEU A 54 -1.01 0.64 -4.60
C LEU A 54 -1.75 -0.44 -5.40
N SER A 55 -1.03 -1.41 -5.95
CA SER A 55 -1.63 -2.54 -6.67
C SER A 55 -2.55 -3.37 -5.76
N ASN A 56 -2.18 -3.59 -4.50
CA ASN A 56 -3.05 -4.24 -3.52
C ASN A 56 -4.33 -3.45 -3.25
N ALA A 57 -4.24 -2.13 -3.08
CA ALA A 57 -5.42 -1.28 -2.89
C ALA A 57 -6.37 -1.32 -4.11
N GLU A 58 -5.83 -1.26 -5.33
CA GLU A 58 -6.60 -1.42 -6.57
C GLU A 58 -7.27 -2.80 -6.65
N ARG A 59 -6.53 -3.87 -6.32
CA ARG A 59 -7.07 -5.23 -6.30
C ARG A 59 -8.22 -5.36 -5.29
N SER A 60 -8.07 -4.81 -4.09
CA SER A 60 -9.13 -4.84 -3.07
C SER A 60 -10.35 -4.04 -3.50
N PHE A 61 -10.17 -2.94 -4.25
CA PHE A 61 -11.26 -2.19 -4.88
C PHE A 61 -11.99 -2.99 -5.98
N LEU A 62 -11.25 -3.66 -6.87
CA LEU A 62 -11.86 -4.52 -7.90
C LEU A 62 -12.71 -5.62 -7.28
N LEU A 63 -12.20 -6.26 -6.22
CA LEU A 63 -12.96 -7.26 -5.49
C LEU A 63 -14.20 -6.67 -4.78
N LEU A 64 -14.16 -5.42 -4.32
CA LEU A 64 -15.33 -4.73 -3.77
C LEU A 64 -16.37 -4.50 -4.87
N GLN A 65 -15.93 -4.05 -6.05
CA GLN A 65 -16.80 -3.82 -7.19
C GLN A 65 -17.47 -5.12 -7.67
N GLU A 66 -16.72 -6.22 -7.72
CA GLU A 66 -17.26 -7.54 -8.04
C GLU A 66 -18.31 -8.00 -7.01
N ALA A 67 -18.03 -7.79 -5.72
CA ALA A 67 -18.99 -8.09 -4.65
C ALA A 67 -20.27 -7.23 -4.80
N CYS A 68 -20.13 -5.92 -5.02
CA CYS A 68 -21.27 -5.03 -5.27
C CYS A 68 -22.11 -5.47 -6.48
N GLN A 69 -21.46 -5.85 -7.59
CA GLN A 69 -22.16 -6.34 -8.78
C GLN A 69 -22.90 -7.65 -8.51
N THR A 70 -22.27 -8.57 -7.77
CA THR A 70 -22.88 -9.85 -7.41
C THR A 70 -24.11 -9.61 -6.55
N THR A 71 -24.00 -8.78 -5.50
CA THR A 71 -25.14 -8.42 -4.63
C THR A 71 -26.27 -7.74 -5.43
N ARG A 72 -25.95 -6.85 -6.39
CA ARG A 72 -26.98 -6.28 -7.29
C ARG A 72 -27.70 -7.35 -8.11
N ARG A 73 -26.97 -8.30 -8.69
CA ARG A 73 -27.58 -9.41 -9.45
C ARG A 73 -28.45 -10.29 -8.57
N ASP A 74 -28.06 -10.54 -7.32
CA ASP A 74 -28.86 -11.31 -6.37
C ASP A 74 -30.18 -10.60 -6.04
N TRP A 75 -30.14 -9.29 -5.80
CA TRP A 75 -31.33 -8.46 -5.62
C TRP A 75 -32.22 -8.42 -6.87
N GLU A 76 -31.64 -8.28 -8.07
CA GLU A 76 -32.39 -8.35 -9.33
C GLU A 76 -33.06 -9.71 -9.53
N ASN A 77 -32.35 -10.80 -9.24
CA ASN A 77 -32.89 -12.15 -9.35
C ASN A 77 -34.03 -12.39 -8.35
N HIS A 78 -33.87 -11.96 -7.09
CA HIS A 78 -34.91 -12.01 -6.08
C HIS A 78 -36.15 -11.21 -6.53
N ASN A 79 -35.97 -9.99 -7.03
CA ASN A 79 -37.07 -9.17 -7.53
C ASN A 79 -37.78 -9.82 -8.73
N ARG A 80 -37.04 -10.41 -9.67
CA ARG A 80 -37.63 -11.13 -10.82
C ARG A 80 -38.44 -12.36 -10.42
N GLN A 81 -38.06 -13.05 -9.34
CA GLN A 81 -38.78 -14.23 -8.85
C GLN A 81 -40.06 -13.85 -8.08
N HIS A 82 -40.10 -12.67 -7.45
CA HIS A 82 -41.17 -12.28 -6.54
C HIS A 82 -42.12 -11.19 -7.07
N LEU A 83 -41.75 -10.42 -8.10
CA LEU A 83 -42.64 -9.46 -8.75
C LEU A 83 -43.20 -10.03 -10.06
N PRO A 84 -44.52 -10.24 -10.19
CA PRO A 84 -45.12 -10.55 -11.48
C PRO A 84 -44.89 -9.35 -12.43
N SER A 85 -44.46 -9.64 -13.65
CA SER A 85 -44.23 -8.64 -14.70
C SER A 85 -45.55 -7.94 -15.08
N LEU A 86 -45.95 -6.93 -14.31
CA LEU A 86 -47.10 -6.08 -14.61
C LEU A 86 -46.72 -5.11 -15.73
N GLY A 87 -47.31 -5.36 -16.90
CA GLY A 87 -47.00 -4.69 -18.15
C GLY A 87 -47.05 -3.16 -18.11
N SER A 88 -46.08 -2.58 -18.81
CA SER A 88 -46.10 -1.34 -19.60
C SER A 88 -46.60 0.00 -19.01
N SER A 89 -47.11 0.11 -17.78
CA SER A 89 -47.68 1.38 -17.29
C SER A 89 -47.04 1.99 -16.02
N PHE A 90 -46.07 1.32 -15.40
CA PHE A 90 -45.34 1.81 -14.20
C PHE A 90 -43.85 2.12 -14.46
N GLY A 91 -43.49 2.30 -15.73
CA GLY A 91 -42.10 2.26 -16.24
C GLY A 91 -41.14 3.39 -15.84
N ARG A 92 -41.42 4.19 -14.81
CA ARG A 92 -40.50 5.27 -14.38
C ARG A 92 -40.13 5.29 -12.91
N SER A 93 -40.92 4.68 -12.02
CA SER A 93 -40.62 4.65 -10.58
C SER A 93 -40.10 3.29 -10.09
N MET A 94 -40.17 2.23 -10.92
CA MET A 94 -39.71 0.88 -10.56
C MET A 94 -38.25 0.60 -11.02
N PHE A 95 -37.68 1.49 -11.83
CA PHE A 95 -36.28 1.43 -12.31
C PHE A 95 -35.37 2.49 -11.67
N GLY A 96 -35.91 3.30 -10.75
CA GLY A 96 -35.04 4.00 -9.79
C GLY A 96 -34.43 2.94 -8.88
N GLU A 97 -33.14 3.05 -8.56
CA GLU A 97 -32.53 2.26 -7.48
C GLU A 97 -33.54 2.15 -6.33
N SER A 98 -34.02 0.94 -6.06
CA SER A 98 -34.81 0.68 -4.85
C SER A 98 -34.00 1.25 -3.69
N ASP A 99 -34.66 1.91 -2.73
CA ASP A 99 -34.04 2.42 -1.49
C ASP A 99 -33.17 1.32 -0.83
N GLU A 100 -33.59 0.06 -1.02
CA GLU A 100 -32.89 -1.16 -0.59
C GLU A 100 -31.55 -1.43 -1.29
N THR A 101 -31.30 -0.91 -2.49
CA THR A 101 -30.04 -1.06 -3.25
C THR A 101 -29.14 0.17 -3.19
N GLN A 102 -29.64 1.28 -2.66
CA GLN A 102 -28.91 2.55 -2.55
C GLN A 102 -27.69 2.45 -1.63
N HIS A 103 -27.72 1.54 -0.64
CA HIS A 103 -26.56 1.24 0.20
C HIS A 103 -25.38 0.66 -0.60
N ILE A 104 -25.66 -0.13 -1.66
CA ILE A 104 -24.62 -0.72 -2.52
C ILE A 104 -23.88 0.37 -3.30
N SER A 105 -24.60 1.32 -3.88
CA SER A 105 -23.97 2.44 -4.60
C SER A 105 -23.27 3.43 -3.66
N ALA A 106 -23.77 3.63 -2.43
CA ALA A 106 -23.06 4.39 -1.41
C ALA A 106 -21.73 3.74 -1.02
N ILE A 107 -21.72 2.41 -0.83
CA ILE A 107 -20.52 1.63 -0.52
C ILE A 107 -19.51 1.67 -1.68
N GLU A 108 -19.97 1.51 -2.92
CA GLU A 108 -19.12 1.58 -4.12
C GLU A 108 -18.49 2.98 -4.26
N ARG A 109 -19.27 4.05 -4.04
CA ARG A 109 -18.75 5.43 -4.05
C ARG A 109 -17.71 5.65 -2.95
N SER A 110 -17.98 5.17 -1.74
CA SER A 110 -17.03 5.25 -0.62
C SER A 110 -15.71 4.56 -0.95
N GLY A 111 -15.75 3.35 -1.50
CA GLY A 111 -14.55 2.64 -1.96
C GLY A 111 -13.77 3.41 -3.04
N SER A 112 -14.50 4.01 -3.99
CA SER A 112 -13.88 4.82 -5.06
C SER A 112 -13.24 6.10 -4.54
N GLN A 113 -13.82 6.70 -3.49
CA GLN A 113 -13.30 7.90 -2.85
C GLN A 113 -12.00 7.59 -2.10
N VAL A 114 -11.97 6.51 -1.32
CA VAL A 114 -10.77 6.05 -0.61
C VAL A 114 -9.62 5.76 -1.58
N LEU A 115 -9.91 5.11 -2.72
CA LEU A 115 -8.91 4.87 -3.75
C LEU A 115 -8.41 6.18 -4.39
N ARG A 116 -9.31 7.12 -4.68
CA ARG A 116 -8.95 8.43 -5.27
C ARG A 116 -8.09 9.26 -4.32
N GLU A 117 -8.41 9.26 -3.02
CA GLU A 117 -7.62 9.92 -1.99
C GLU A 117 -6.22 9.28 -1.88
N LEU A 118 -6.12 7.95 -1.96
CA LEU A 118 -4.84 7.26 -1.99
C LEU A 118 -4.03 7.67 -3.23
N MET A 119 -4.62 7.64 -4.43
CA MET A 119 -3.96 8.04 -5.67
C MET A 119 -3.51 9.50 -5.66
N ALA A 120 -4.28 10.40 -5.06
CA ALA A 120 -3.92 11.82 -4.92
C ALA A 120 -2.74 12.06 -3.98
N THR A 121 -2.46 11.11 -3.08
CA THR A 121 -1.32 11.17 -2.16
C THR A 121 -0.10 10.39 -2.64
N VAL A 122 -0.15 9.83 -3.86
CA VAL A 122 0.99 9.11 -4.46
C VAL A 122 2.17 10.07 -4.57
N PRO A 123 3.30 9.75 -3.93
CA PRO A 123 4.45 10.63 -3.98
C PRO A 123 5.09 10.62 -5.38
N LYS A 124 5.61 11.77 -5.80
CA LYS A 124 6.27 11.93 -7.10
C LYS A 124 7.59 11.16 -7.12
N PRO A 125 7.92 10.47 -8.22
CA PRO A 125 9.09 9.57 -8.30
C PRO A 125 10.45 10.27 -8.08
N ASP A 126 10.51 11.59 -8.27
CA ASP A 126 11.77 12.35 -8.26
C ASP A 126 12.20 12.89 -6.88
N VAL A 127 11.32 12.88 -5.86
CA VAL A 127 11.60 13.48 -4.54
C VAL A 127 11.05 12.58 -3.43
N LEU A 128 11.71 11.45 -3.19
CA LEU A 128 11.21 10.44 -2.27
C LEU A 128 12.22 10.16 -1.15
N ASP A 129 12.00 10.84 -0.03
CA ASP A 129 12.68 10.53 1.23
C ASP A 129 12.08 9.23 1.83
N ALA A 130 12.95 8.37 2.37
CA ALA A 130 12.56 7.12 3.04
C ALA A 130 11.38 7.23 4.03
N PRO A 131 11.29 8.26 4.90
CA PRO A 131 10.14 8.42 5.79
C PRO A 131 8.82 8.69 5.04
N GLU A 132 8.85 9.41 3.93
CA GLU A 132 7.64 9.70 3.15
C GLU A 132 7.12 8.44 2.46
N LEU A 133 8.02 7.59 1.96
CA LEU A 133 7.69 6.26 1.42
C LEU A 133 7.02 5.37 2.48
N GLU A 134 7.58 5.30 3.69
CA GLU A 134 6.98 4.53 4.79
C GLU A 134 5.58 5.03 5.15
N THR A 135 5.41 6.34 5.19
CA THR A 135 4.12 6.96 5.51
C THR A 135 3.08 6.63 4.45
N PHE A 136 3.47 6.64 3.17
CA PHE A 136 2.60 6.24 2.08
C PHE A 136 2.24 4.75 2.13
N ILE A 137 3.20 3.85 2.39
CA ILE A 137 2.94 2.41 2.52
C ILE A 137 1.89 2.13 3.60
N LYS A 138 2.00 2.77 4.76
CA LYS A 138 1.01 2.65 5.85
C LYS A 138 -0.37 3.16 5.42
N LYS A 139 -0.42 4.28 4.69
CA LYS A 139 -1.69 4.80 4.14
C LYS A 139 -2.31 3.85 3.13
N ALA A 140 -1.52 3.29 2.21
CA ALA A 140 -2.00 2.31 1.22
C ALA A 140 -2.56 1.05 1.89
N GLN A 141 -1.88 0.52 2.91
CA GLN A 141 -2.36 -0.61 3.70
C GLN A 141 -3.67 -0.29 4.43
N SER A 142 -3.76 0.90 5.05
CA SER A 142 -4.99 1.35 5.71
C SER A 142 -6.15 1.49 4.72
N ALA A 143 -5.92 2.10 3.55
CA ALA A 143 -6.91 2.24 2.49
C ALA A 143 -7.40 0.88 1.98
N SER A 144 -6.49 -0.06 1.74
CA SER A 144 -6.84 -1.44 1.35
C SER A 144 -7.75 -2.11 2.40
N MET A 145 -7.41 -1.99 3.69
CA MET A 145 -8.21 -2.56 4.77
C MET A 145 -9.59 -1.90 4.89
N GLN A 146 -9.67 -0.58 4.71
CA GLN A 146 -10.94 0.14 4.70
C GLN A 146 -11.84 -0.33 3.55
N ILE A 147 -11.28 -0.46 2.34
CA ILE A 147 -12.00 -0.96 1.15
C ILE A 147 -12.47 -2.41 1.36
N GLU A 148 -11.67 -3.26 1.99
CA GLU A 148 -12.10 -4.63 2.30
C GLU A 148 -13.24 -4.67 3.31
N ARG A 149 -13.19 -3.80 4.33
CA ARG A 149 -14.25 -3.73 5.35
C ARG A 149 -15.59 -3.29 4.77
N LEU A 150 -15.57 -2.44 3.73
CA LEU A 150 -16.78 -2.01 3.04
C LEU A 150 -17.59 -3.17 2.45
N LYS A 151 -16.94 -4.29 2.10
CA LYS A 151 -17.64 -5.50 1.62
C LYS A 151 -18.58 -6.10 2.66
N PHE A 152 -18.26 -6.00 3.95
CA PHE A 152 -19.13 -6.51 5.02
C PHE A 152 -20.39 -5.68 5.21
N GLY A 153 -20.45 -4.47 4.67
CA GLY A 153 -21.65 -3.64 4.67
C GLY A 153 -22.63 -3.98 3.55
N LEU A 154 -22.30 -4.91 2.64
CA LEU A 154 -23.21 -5.36 1.59
C LEU A 154 -24.25 -6.29 2.19
N GLU A 155 -25.49 -5.83 2.25
CA GLU A 155 -26.62 -6.65 2.69
C GLU A 155 -27.22 -7.40 1.49
N GLY A 156 -27.27 -8.72 1.59
CA GLY A 156 -27.98 -9.57 0.64
C GLY A 156 -29.50 -9.51 0.84
N PRO A 157 -30.29 -9.93 -0.16
CA PRO A 157 -31.74 -10.01 -0.03
C PRO A 157 -32.13 -10.92 1.13
N ARG A 158 -32.97 -10.40 2.04
CA ARG A 158 -33.46 -11.18 3.18
C ARG A 158 -34.45 -12.23 2.66
N PRO A 159 -34.29 -13.53 2.98
CA PRO A 159 -35.29 -14.51 2.63
C PRO A 159 -36.58 -14.15 3.35
N LEU A 160 -37.66 -13.94 2.59
CA LEU A 160 -39.00 -13.79 3.15
C LEU A 160 -39.32 -15.09 3.90
N ARG A 161 -39.46 -15.01 5.23
CA ARG A 161 -39.98 -16.12 6.04
C ARG A 161 -41.42 -16.38 5.58
N LEU A 162 -41.61 -17.51 4.90
CA LEU A 162 -42.91 -18.15 4.69
C LEU A 162 -43.58 -18.45 6.03
#